data_AF-A0A8T5LXX8-F1
#
_entry.id   AF-A0A8T5LXX8-F1
#
_cell.length_a   1.000
_cell.length_b   1.000
_cell.length_c   1.000
_cell.angle_alpha   90.00
_cell.angle_beta   90.00
_cell.angle_gamma   90.00
#
_symmetry.space_group_name_H-M   'P 1'
#
loop_
_entity.id
_entity.type
_entity.pdbx_description
1 polymer ?
#
loop_
_entity_poly.entity_id
_entity_poly.type
_entity_poly.pdbx_seq_one_letter_code
_entity_poly.pdbx_strand_id
1 'polypeptide(L)'
;MKKVLFEPAMFNAIHALELSLKAALLTKTEEAWKTHNIGGQFGMYFRKDIGDKNCRRINVILSKYNLPRYPSEKALEPEEVEKDISFIEEFIEHQIFTFI
;
A
#
# COMPACT_ATOMS: atom_id res chain seq x y z
N MET A 1 28.58 6.75 3.56
CA MET A 1 27.11 6.86 3.66
C MET A 1 26.49 5.94 2.63
N LYS A 2 25.70 4.93 3.03
CA LYS A 2 24.75 4.33 2.07
C LYS A 2 23.90 5.49 1.57
N LYS A 3 23.87 5.75 0.26
CA LYS A 3 22.84 6.60 -0.33
C LYS A 3 21.54 5.85 -0.12
N VAL A 4 20.84 6.13 0.97
CA VAL A 4 19.60 5.43 1.25
C VAL A 4 18.56 6.01 0.31
N LEU A 5 18.20 5.22 -0.70
CA LEU A 5 17.25 5.59 -1.73
C LEU A 5 15.83 5.33 -1.20
N PHE A 6 15.40 6.12 -0.22
CA PHE A 6 14.11 5.94 0.46
C PHE A 6 12.93 6.18 -0.47
N GLU A 7 13.04 7.14 -1.39
CA GLU A 7 11.97 7.48 -2.33
C GLU A 7 11.65 6.31 -3.27
N PRO A 8 12.60 5.73 -4.03
CA PRO A 8 12.29 4.58 -4.87
C PRO A 8 11.92 3.32 -4.07
N ALA A 9 12.46 3.15 -2.85
CA ALA A 9 12.03 2.06 -1.97
C ALA A 9 10.54 2.19 -1.60
N MET A 10 10.14 3.38 -1.15
CA MET A 10 8.74 3.68 -0.83
C MET A 10 7.85 3.54 -2.05
N PHE A 11 8.27 4.03 -3.22
CA PHE A 11 7.50 3.90 -4.46
C PHE A 11 7.22 2.43 -4.80
N ASN A 12 8.25 1.59 -4.76
CA ASN A 12 8.12 0.16 -5.05
C ASN A 12 7.26 -0.56 -4.01
N ALA A 13 7.39 -0.21 -2.73
CA ALA A 13 6.56 -0.79 -1.68
C ALA A 13 5.07 -0.43 -1.84
N ILE A 14 4.75 0.85 -2.12
CA ILE A 14 3.37 1.26 -2.40
C ILE A 14 2.83 0.49 -3.62
N HIS A 15 3.64 0.30 -4.66
CA HIS A 15 3.20 -0.42 -5.85
C HIS A 15 2.99 -1.92 -5.59
N ALA A 16 3.84 -2.55 -4.77
CA ALA A 16 3.63 -3.92 -4.31
C ALA A 16 2.31 -4.05 -3.53
N LEU A 17 2.03 -3.12 -2.62
CA LEU A 17 0.75 -3.06 -1.91
C LEU A 17 -0.41 -2.92 -2.90
N GLU A 18 -0.36 -1.94 -3.82
CA GLU A 18 -1.40 -1.71 -4.83
C GLU A 18 -1.73 -2.99 -5.63
N LEU A 19 -0.71 -3.67 -6.14
CA LEU A 19 -0.88 -4.89 -6.94
C LEU A 19 -1.47 -6.03 -6.11
N SER A 20 -0.97 -6.24 -4.89
CA SER A 20 -1.48 -7.25 -3.96
C SER A 20 -2.96 -7.04 -3.62
N LEU A 21 -3.36 -5.79 -3.37
CA LEU A 21 -4.76 -5.44 -3.09
C LEU A 21 -5.65 -5.66 -4.32
N LYS A 22 -5.17 -5.34 -5.53
CA LYS A 22 -5.89 -5.61 -6.79
C LYS A 22 -6.06 -7.11 -7.02
N ALA A 23 -5.01 -7.89 -6.77
CA ALA A 23 -5.07 -9.34 -6.89
C ALA A 23 -6.10 -9.93 -5.91
N ALA A 24 -6.13 -9.47 -4.66
CA ALA A 24 -7.16 -9.87 -3.69
C ALA A 24 -8.56 -9.45 -4.13
N LEU A 25 -8.76 -8.25 -4.69
CA LEU A 25 -10.05 -7.82 -5.21
C LEU A 25 -10.58 -8.73 -6.34
N LEU A 26 -9.70 -9.30 -7.16
CA LEU A 26 -10.09 -10.24 -8.22
C LEU A 26 -10.63 -11.57 -7.66
N THR A 27 -10.40 -11.90 -6.38
CA THR A 27 -10.97 -13.11 -5.75
C THR A 27 -12.41 -12.90 -5.28
N LYS A 28 -12.86 -11.64 -5.14
CA LYS A 28 -14.22 -11.27 -4.72
C LYS A 28 -15.03 -10.54 -5.78
N THR A 29 -14.41 -10.11 -6.88
CA THR A 29 -15.04 -9.29 -7.93
C THR A 29 -14.54 -9.68 -9.30
N GLU A 30 -15.35 -9.49 -10.34
CA GLU A 30 -14.94 -9.67 -11.75
C GLU A 30 -14.34 -8.38 -12.36
N GLU A 31 -14.12 -7.34 -11.54
CA GLU A 31 -13.70 -6.02 -12.02
C GLU A 31 -12.17 -5.85 -11.96
N ALA A 32 -11.59 -5.44 -13.08
CA ALA A 32 -10.18 -5.09 -13.16
C ALA A 32 -9.95 -3.59 -12.86
N TRP A 33 -9.44 -3.29 -11.68
CA TRP A 33 -9.20 -1.92 -11.21
C TRP A 33 -7.95 -1.29 -11.85
N LYS A 34 -8.14 -0.21 -12.62
CA LYS A 34 -7.06 0.49 -13.33
C LYS A 34 -6.45 1.66 -12.56
N THR A 35 -7.12 2.16 -11.51
CA THR A 35 -6.63 3.28 -10.70
C THR A 35 -5.55 2.84 -9.70
N HIS A 36 -4.69 3.77 -9.27
CA HIS A 36 -3.67 3.49 -8.22
C HIS A 36 -4.25 3.53 -6.81
N ASN A 37 -5.21 4.42 -6.57
CA ASN A 37 -5.87 4.53 -5.29
C ASN A 37 -7.09 3.62 -5.25
N ILE A 38 -6.91 2.42 -4.69
CA ILE A 38 -7.93 1.36 -4.59
C ILE A 38 -8.21 0.97 -3.12
N GLY A 39 -7.67 1.71 -2.15
CA GLY A 39 -7.82 1.39 -0.73
C GLY A 39 -9.27 1.50 -0.22
N GLY A 40 -10.07 2.39 -0.81
CA GLY A 40 -11.50 2.51 -0.51
C GLY A 40 -12.27 1.27 -0.96
N GLN A 41 -12.08 0.87 -2.21
CA GLN A 41 -12.67 -0.32 -2.82
C GLN A 41 -12.26 -1.57 -2.06
N PHE A 42 -10.96 -1.76 -1.81
CA PHE A 42 -10.46 -2.90 -1.03
C PHE A 42 -11.13 -2.97 0.36
N GLY A 43 -11.23 -1.83 1.05
CA GLY A 43 -11.89 -1.75 2.35
C GLY A 43 -13.38 -2.16 2.30
N MET A 44 -14.10 -1.90 1.22
CA MET A 44 -15.51 -2.34 1.11
C MET A 44 -15.67 -3.86 1.17
N TYR A 45 -14.73 -4.61 0.57
CA TYR A 45 -14.82 -6.07 0.46
C TYR A 45 -14.09 -6.83 1.56
N PHE A 46 -13.04 -6.24 2.15
CA PHE A 46 -12.14 -6.94 3.08
C PHE A 46 -12.09 -6.35 4.49
N ARG A 47 -12.81 -5.25 4.79
CA ARG A 47 -12.78 -4.64 6.13
C ARG A 47 -13.15 -5.60 7.26
N LYS A 48 -14.06 -6.54 7.02
CA LYS A 48 -14.42 -7.56 8.02
C LYS A 48 -13.27 -8.52 8.31
N ASP A 49 -12.44 -8.79 7.31
CA ASP A 49 -11.35 -9.75 7.38
C ASP A 49 -10.09 -9.11 7.99
N ILE A 50 -9.76 -7.89 7.58
CA ILE A 50 -8.50 -7.22 7.98
C ILE A 50 -8.67 -6.13 9.04
N GLY A 51 -9.91 -5.74 9.37
CA GLY A 51 -10.22 -4.70 10.34
C GLY A 51 -10.04 -3.25 9.85
N ASP A 52 -10.74 -2.33 10.52
CA ASP A 52 -10.82 -0.91 10.13
C ASP A 52 -9.46 -0.18 10.26
N LYS A 53 -8.65 -0.54 11.26
CA LYS A 53 -7.31 0.03 11.47
C LYS A 53 -6.41 -0.19 10.25
N ASN A 54 -6.41 -1.41 9.70
CA ASN A 54 -5.61 -1.75 8.53
C ASN A 54 -6.16 -1.06 7.27
N CYS A 55 -7.49 -1.01 7.08
CA CYS A 55 -8.08 -0.24 5.99
C CYS A 55 -7.66 1.23 6.00
N ARG A 56 -7.67 1.87 7.17
CA ARG A 56 -7.23 3.27 7.32
C ARG A 56 -5.75 3.42 6.96
N ARG A 57 -4.90 2.52 7.48
CA ARG A 57 -3.45 2.55 7.23
C ARG A 57 -3.13 2.39 5.74
N ILE A 58 -3.78 1.45 5.06
CA ILE A 58 -3.65 1.26 3.61
C ILE A 58 -4.01 2.53 2.84
N ASN A 59 -5.14 3.17 3.15
CA ASN A 59 -5.54 4.41 2.48
C ASN A 59 -4.53 5.54 2.68
N VAL A 60 -3.98 5.67 3.90
CA VAL A 60 -2.91 6.64 4.18
C VAL A 60 -1.68 6.36 3.31
N ILE A 61 -1.24 5.11 3.23
CA ILE A 61 -0.06 4.73 2.43
C ILE A 61 -0.29 4.99 0.92
N LEU A 62 -1.42 4.54 0.36
CA LEU A 62 -1.72 4.73 -1.06
C LEU A 62 -1.84 6.21 -1.44
N SER A 63 -2.27 7.08 -0.52
CA SER A 63 -2.32 8.53 -0.76
C SER A 63 -0.93 9.15 -1.01
N LYS A 64 0.15 8.48 -0.57
CA LYS A 64 1.53 8.92 -0.74
C LYS A 64 2.11 8.55 -2.11
N TYR A 65 1.39 7.88 -3.01
CA TYR A 65 1.93 7.34 -4.29
C TYR A 65 2.69 8.35 -5.16
N ASN A 66 2.28 9.63 -5.15
CA ASN A 66 2.95 10.70 -5.91
C ASN A 66 4.18 11.27 -5.19
N LEU A 67 4.23 11.19 -3.86
CA LEU A 67 5.24 11.79 -3.01
C LEU A 67 6.68 11.32 -3.31
N PRO A 68 6.97 10.03 -3.53
CA PRO A 68 8.32 9.58 -3.84
C PRO A 68 8.76 9.87 -5.29
N ARG A 69 7.84 10.32 -6.16
CA ARG A 69 8.11 10.49 -7.59
C ARG A 69 8.37 11.93 -8.01
N TYR A 70 7.74 12.88 -7.32
CA TYR A 70 7.79 14.28 -7.69
C TYR A 70 8.39 15.10 -6.56
N PRO A 71 9.22 16.12 -6.87
CA PRO A 71 9.64 17.10 -5.88
C PRO A 71 8.42 17.67 -5.18
N SER A 72 8.43 17.59 -3.86
CA SER A 72 7.34 18.05 -3.00
C SER A 72 7.95 18.88 -1.87
N GLU A 73 7.21 19.89 -1.39
CA GLU A 73 7.63 20.67 -0.21
C GLU A 73 7.74 19.78 1.04
N LYS A 74 7.06 18.64 1.05
CA LYS A 74 7.08 17.65 2.11
C LYS A 74 8.14 16.60 1.81
N ALA A 75 9.23 16.62 2.58
CA ALA A 75 10.23 15.57 2.55
C ALA A 75 9.67 14.25 3.08
N LEU A 76 10.16 13.13 2.56
CA LEU A 76 9.90 11.81 3.12
C LEU A 76 10.82 11.60 4.32
N GLU A 77 10.23 11.48 5.50
CA GLU A 77 10.96 11.16 6.72
C GLU A 77 11.37 9.67 6.70
N PRO A 78 12.67 9.36 6.80
CA PRO A 78 13.18 7.98 6.77
C PRO A 78 12.44 7.01 7.69
N GLU A 79 12.20 7.41 8.94
CA GLU A 79 11.54 6.56 9.94
C GLU A 79 10.08 6.23 9.54
N GLU A 80 9.39 7.18 8.91
CA GLU A 80 8.02 6.96 8.45
C GLU A 80 7.98 6.08 7.21
N VAL A 81 8.98 6.21 6.32
CA VAL A 81 9.15 5.31 5.17
C VAL A 81 9.40 3.89 5.65
N GLU A 82 10.30 3.68 6.61
CA GLU A 82 10.59 2.35 7.16
C GLU A 82 9.33 1.73 7.80
N LYS A 83 8.59 2.49 8.62
CA LYS A 83 7.31 2.01 9.21
C LYS A 83 6.26 1.68 8.16
N ASP A 84 6.18 2.45 7.07
CA ASP A 84 5.26 2.17 5.97
C ASP A 84 5.66 0.88 5.24
N ILE A 85 6.95 0.71 4.91
CA ILE A 85 7.47 -0.48 4.23
C ILE A 85 7.27 -1.73 5.09
N SER A 86 7.65 -1.71 6.38
CA SER A 86 7.47 -2.86 7.27
C SER A 86 6.00 -3.25 7.40
N PHE A 87 5.09 -2.27 7.50
CA PHE A 87 3.66 -2.56 7.50
C PHE A 87 3.21 -3.23 6.20
N ILE A 88 3.70 -2.78 5.04
CA ILE A 88 3.34 -3.35 3.74
C ILE A 88 3.81 -4.80 3.64
N GLU A 89 5.06 -5.07 4.03
CA GLU A 89 5.64 -6.43 4.02
C GLU A 89 4.82 -7.37 4.90
N GLU A 90 4.63 -7.03 6.18
CA GLU A 90 3.84 -7.83 7.12
C GLU A 90 2.40 -8.05 6.63
N PHE A 91 1.77 -7.02 6.07
CA PHE A 91 0.40 -7.10 5.59
C PHE A 91 0.27 -8.01 4.37
N ILE A 92 1.18 -7.92 3.39
CA ILE A 92 1.15 -8.78 2.21
C ILE A 92 1.39 -10.24 2.63
N GLU A 93 2.43 -10.49 3.43
CA GLU A 93 2.84 -11.84 3.82
C GLU A 93 1.78 -12.57 4.67
N HIS A 94 1.14 -11.86 5.60
CA HIS A 94 0.29 -12.50 6.61
C HIS A 94 -1.20 -12.28 6.42
N GLN A 95 -1.62 -11.32 5.60
CA GLN A 95 -3.04 -11.03 5.37
C GLN A 95 -3.42 -11.29 3.92
N ILE A 96 -2.71 -10.73 2.94
CA ILE A 96 -3.13 -10.86 1.54
C ILE A 96 -2.98 -12.29 1.00
N PHE A 97 -1.88 -12.98 1.29
CA PHE A 97 -1.72 -14.38 0.87
C PHE A 97 -2.69 -15.36 1.55
N THR A 98 -3.53 -14.89 2.50
CA THR A 98 -4.65 -15.71 2.99
C THR A 98 -5.87 -15.67 2.07
N PHE A 99 -5.93 -14.67 1.17
CA PHE A 99 -7.06 -14.44 0.27
C PHE A 99 -6.80 -14.88 -1.18
N ILE A 100 -5.54 -15.13 -1.53
CA ILE A 100 -5.05 -15.50 -2.87
C ILE A 100 -4.42 -16.89 -2.77
#